data_AF-A0A8E2UH82-F1
#
_entry.id   AF-A0A8E2UH82-F1
#
_cell.length_a   1.000
_cell.length_b   1.000
_cell.length_c   1.000
_cell.angle_alpha   90.00
_cell.angle_beta   90.00
_cell.angle_gamma   90.00
#
_symmetry.space_group_name_H-M   'P 1'
#
loop_
_entity.id
_entity.type
_entity.pdbx_description
1 polymer ?
#
loop_
_entity_poly.entity_id
_entity_poly.type
_entity_poly.pdbx_seq_one_letter_code
_entity_poly.pdbx_strand_id
1 'polypeptide(L)'
;MRATHDLEYGYLGCREDVVPFYERTGWHRIRVVERSTPRSLPPETMMPPETVMRAETSVEAVVEAGSPVLISPIRQSVDSWPPGVVDLRGRPW
;
A
#
# COMPACT_ATOMS: atom_id res chain seq x y z
N MET A 1 -1.93 -3.61 -26.18
CA MET A 1 -3.26 -3.27 -25.66
C MET A 1 -3.24 -3.59 -24.18
N ARG A 2 -3.09 -2.60 -23.28
CA ARG A 2 -3.12 -2.87 -21.83
C ARG A 2 -4.54 -3.33 -21.50
N ALA A 3 -4.68 -4.49 -20.84
CA ALA A 3 -5.98 -4.92 -20.34
C ALA A 3 -6.59 -3.75 -19.56
N THR A 4 -7.79 -3.33 -19.94
CA THR A 4 -8.62 -2.41 -19.17
C THR A 4 -8.95 -3.14 -17.88
N HIS A 5 -8.11 -2.97 -16.86
CA HIS A 5 -8.46 -3.44 -15.52
C HIS A 5 -9.65 -2.59 -15.10
N ASP A 6 -10.73 -3.22 -14.61
CA ASP A 6 -11.84 -2.50 -13.99
C ASP A 6 -11.32 -1.90 -12.68
N LEU A 7 -10.67 -0.75 -12.79
CA LEU A 7 -10.20 0.04 -11.67
C LEU A 7 -11.37 0.85 -11.13
N GLU A 8 -11.61 0.71 -9.83
CA GLU A 8 -12.70 1.39 -9.14
C GLU A 8 -12.25 2.75 -8.61
N TYR A 9 -10.98 2.83 -8.19
CA TYR A 9 -10.35 3.98 -7.56
C TYR A 9 -8.90 4.16 -8.01
N GLY A 10 -8.45 5.42 -8.10
CA GLY A 10 -7.04 5.76 -7.95
C GLY A 10 -6.66 5.76 -6.47
N TYR A 11 -5.43 5.36 -6.14
CA TYR A 11 -4.92 5.29 -4.76
C TYR A 11 -3.54 5.95 -4.68
N LEU A 12 -3.34 6.81 -3.68
CA LEU A 12 -2.11 7.59 -3.55
C LEU A 12 -1.77 7.84 -2.08
N GLY A 13 -0.55 7.50 -1.68
CA GLY A 13 0.09 8.06 -0.50
C GLY A 13 0.83 9.35 -0.86
N CYS A 14 0.72 10.40 -0.06
CA CYS A 14 1.42 11.67 -0.28
C CYS A 14 1.89 12.33 1.02
N ARG A 15 2.57 13.48 0.91
CA ARG A 15 2.91 14.33 2.05
C ARG A 15 1.74 15.22 2.42
N GLU A 16 1.63 15.56 3.70
CA GLU A 16 0.56 16.44 4.21
C GLU A 16 0.50 17.78 3.45
N ASP A 17 1.65 18.39 3.14
CA ASP A 17 1.72 19.70 2.47
C ASP A 17 1.08 19.73 1.07
N VAL A 18 0.93 18.59 0.40
CA VAL A 18 0.33 18.50 -0.94
C VAL A 18 -1.11 18.02 -0.93
N VAL A 19 -1.67 17.65 0.23
CA VAL A 19 -3.08 17.23 0.37
C VAL A 19 -4.04 18.29 -0.20
N PRO A 20 -3.91 19.60 0.12
CA PRO A 20 -4.85 20.59 -0.39
C PRO A 20 -4.84 20.71 -1.93
N PHE A 21 -3.71 20.41 -2.57
CA PHE A 21 -3.64 20.38 -4.03
C PHE A 21 -4.49 19.24 -4.60
N TYR A 22 -4.33 18.02 -4.06
CA TYR A 22 -5.07 16.86 -4.54
C TYR A 22 -6.57 16.97 -4.26
N GLU A 23 -6.97 17.45 -3.08
CA GLU A 23 -8.39 17.62 -2.72
C GLU A 23 -9.12 18.55 -3.70
N ARG A 24 -8.47 19.64 -4.15
CA ARG A 24 -9.05 20.54 -5.17
C ARG A 24 -9.26 19.88 -6.53
N THR A 25 -8.58 18.77 -6.80
CA THR A 25 -8.69 18.02 -8.06
C THR A 25 -9.62 16.80 -7.96
N GLY A 26 -10.38 16.66 -6.88
CA GLY A 26 -11.34 15.57 -6.69
C GLY A 26 -10.74 14.30 -6.07
N TRP A 27 -9.59 14.41 -5.42
CA TRP A 27 -9.10 13.35 -4.53
C TRP A 27 -9.70 13.52 -3.13
N HIS A 28 -9.89 12.40 -2.45
CA HIS A 28 -10.53 12.36 -1.14
C HIS A 28 -9.63 11.65 -0.15
N ARG A 29 -9.32 12.31 0.96
CA ARG A 29 -8.53 11.71 2.03
C ARG A 29 -9.31 10.58 2.68
N ILE A 30 -8.64 9.46 2.92
CA ILE A 30 -9.17 8.32 3.66
C ILE A 30 -8.30 7.97 4.85
N ARG A 31 -8.88 7.22 5.79
CA ARG A 31 -8.12 6.56 6.84
C ARG A 31 -8.05 5.08 6.49
N VAL A 32 -6.84 4.56 6.39
CA VAL A 32 -6.60 3.17 6.03
C VAL A 32 -5.39 2.65 6.79
N VAL A 33 -5.39 1.34 7.01
CA VAL A 33 -4.24 0.61 7.52
C VAL A 33 -3.58 -0.03 6.31
N GLU A 34 -2.35 0.35 6.01
CA GLU A 34 -1.58 -0.25 4.92
C GLU A 34 -0.74 -1.41 5.44
N ARG A 35 -0.63 -2.45 4.62
CA ARG A 35 0.29 -3.57 4.80
C ARG A 35 1.21 -3.61 3.59
N SER A 36 2.51 -3.60 3.82
CA SER A 36 3.50 -3.78 2.75
C SER A 36 4.53 -4.85 3.13
N THR A 37 4.96 -5.61 2.12
CA THR A 37 6.10 -6.53 2.24
C THR A 37 7.39 -5.75 1.94
N PRO A 38 8.35 -5.67 2.88
CA PRO A 38 9.63 -5.04 2.61
C PRO A 38 10.38 -5.77 1.48
N ARG A 39 11.08 -4.99 0.64
CA ARG A 39 11.87 -5.52 -0.51
C ARG A 39 13.02 -6.41 -0.06
N SER A 40 13.59 -6.13 1.10
CA SER A 40 14.72 -6.88 1.64
C SER A 40 14.20 -7.97 2.57
N LEU A 41 14.23 -9.22 2.08
CA LEU A 41 14.59 -10.31 2.98
C LEU A 41 16.02 -10.00 3.49
N PRO A 42 16.35 -10.27 4.76
CA PRO A 42 17.74 -10.28 5.19
C PRO A 42 18.53 -11.13 4.19
N PRO A 43 19.72 -10.69 3.72
CA PRO A 43 20.49 -11.48 2.79
C PRO A 43 20.72 -12.87 3.41
N GLU A 44 20.22 -13.90 2.74
CA GLU A 44 20.40 -15.31 3.09
C GLU A 44 21.89 -15.64 3.35
N THR A 45 22.78 -14.84 2.78
CA THR A 45 24.23 -14.86 2.91
C THR A 45 24.77 -14.66 4.33
N MET A 46 23.98 -14.17 5.29
CA MET A 46 24.41 -14.03 6.71
C MET A 46 23.83 -15.10 7.66
N MET A 47 23.00 -16.03 7.17
CA MET A 47 22.45 -17.11 7.99
C MET A 47 23.19 -18.42 7.71
N PRO A 48 23.61 -19.18 8.74
CA PRO A 48 24.23 -20.48 8.51
C PRO A 48 23.25 -21.42 7.80
N PRO A 49 23.74 -22.31 6.91
CA PRO A 49 22.90 -23.13 6.01
C PRO A 49 21.91 -24.05 6.73
N GLU A 50 22.11 -24.31 8.03
CA GLU A 50 21.22 -25.09 8.88
C GLU A 50 19.91 -24.37 9.29
N THR A 51 19.83 -23.04 9.16
CA THR A 51 18.63 -22.26 9.49
C THR A 51 17.67 -22.06 8.30
N VAL A 52 18.19 -22.13 7.07
CA VAL A 52 17.42 -21.82 5.84
C VAL A 52 16.36 -22.88 5.51
N MET A 53 16.52 -24.12 6.01
CA MET A 53 15.59 -25.22 5.70
C MET A 53 14.28 -25.18 6.52
N ARG A 54 14.15 -24.29 7.51
CA ARG A 54 12.97 -24.22 8.40
C ARG A 54 12.28 -22.86 8.44
N ALA A 55 12.87 -21.84 7.83
CA ALA A 55 12.28 -20.51 7.85
C ALA A 55 11.27 -20.41 6.71
N GLU A 56 10.02 -20.81 6.99
CA GLU A 56 8.88 -20.11 6.43
C GLU A 56 9.00 -18.66 6.92
N THR A 57 9.86 -17.86 6.29
CA THR A 57 10.14 -16.49 6.69
C THR A 57 8.90 -15.68 6.41
N SER A 58 8.01 -15.66 7.40
CA SER A 58 6.93 -14.69 7.53
C SER A 58 7.58 -13.32 7.60
N VAL A 59 7.75 -12.69 6.44
CA VAL A 59 8.23 -11.31 6.33
C VAL A 59 7.19 -10.44 7.04
N GLU A 60 7.56 -9.89 8.19
CA GLU A 60 6.64 -9.06 8.97
C GLU A 60 6.22 -7.85 8.14
N ALA A 61 4.91 -7.80 7.88
CA ALA A 61 4.25 -6.68 7.24
C ALA A 61 4.51 -5.38 8.01
N VAL A 62 4.97 -4.35 7.32
CA VAL A 62 5.07 -3.02 7.93
C VAL A 62 3.70 -2.35 7.85
N VAL A 63 3.19 -1.92 9.01
CA VAL A 63 1.97 -1.13 9.15
C VAL A 63 2.36 0.32 9.38
N GLU A 64 2.13 1.17 8.38
CA GLU A 64 2.39 2.61 8.49
C GLU A 64 1.10 3.37 8.78
N ALA A 65 1.16 4.22 9.80
CA ALA A 65 0.15 5.22 10.11
C ALA A 65 0.87 6.56 10.16
N GLY A 66 0.99 7.25 9.02
CA GLY A 66 1.76 8.51 9.02
C GLY A 66 1.53 9.38 7.79
N SER A 67 1.56 8.80 6.59
CA SER A 67 1.34 9.57 5.37
C SER A 67 -0.14 9.65 5.04
N PRO A 68 -0.70 10.82 4.69
CA PRO A 68 -2.05 10.90 4.16
C PRO A 68 -2.22 10.04 2.91
N VAL A 69 -3.25 9.20 2.95
CA VAL A 69 -3.72 8.42 1.82
C VAL A 69 -4.96 9.08 1.24
N LEU A 70 -5.00 9.18 -0.08
CA LEU A 70 -6.14 9.68 -0.84
C LEU A 70 -6.58 8.68 -1.89
N ILE A 71 -7.88 8.74 -2.20
CA ILE A 71 -8.48 8.02 -3.32
C ILE A 71 -9.12 8.98 -4.31
N SER A 72 -9.15 8.59 -5.58
CA SER A 72 -9.94 9.27 -6.61
C SER A 72 -10.97 8.30 -7.18
N PRO A 73 -12.28 8.57 -7.05
CA PRO A 73 -13.32 7.68 -7.55
C PRO A 73 -13.29 7.63 -9.09
N ILE A 74 -13.21 6.44 -9.66
CA ILE A 74 -13.28 6.23 -11.11
C ILE A 74 -14.67 5.69 -11.49
N ARG A 75 -15.13 4.67 -10.76
CA ARG A 75 -16.40 3.97 -11.05
C ARG A 75 -17.33 3.85 -9.85
N GLN A 76 -16.79 3.96 -8.65
CA GLN A 76 -17.53 3.85 -7.40
C GLN A 76 -17.39 5.13 -6.58
N SER A 77 -18.36 5.42 -5.71
CA SER A 77 -18.30 6.57 -4.81
C SER A 77 -17.27 6.36 -3.70
N VAL A 78 -16.82 7.47 -3.10
CA VAL A 78 -15.92 7.46 -1.93
C VAL A 78 -16.56 6.71 -0.75
N ASP A 79 -17.88 6.86 -0.56
CA ASP A 79 -18.62 6.20 0.53
C ASP A 79 -18.67 4.68 0.39
N SER A 80 -18.39 4.15 -0.80
CA SER A 80 -18.34 2.71 -1.07
C SER A 80 -16.95 2.11 -0.83
N TRP A 81 -15.99 2.92 -0.36
CA TRP A 81 -14.63 2.45 -0.07
C TRP A 81 -14.66 1.29 0.94
N PRO A 82 -14.04 0.13 0.62
CA PRO A 82 -14.15 -1.04 1.47
C PRO A 82 -13.43 -0.85 2.82
N PRO A 83 -14.02 -1.32 3.93
CA PRO A 83 -13.30 -1.36 5.20
C PRO A 83 -12.20 -2.42 5.15
N GLY A 84 -11.12 -2.20 5.89
CA GLY A 84 -10.07 -3.20 6.10
C GLY A 84 -8.66 -2.68 5.84
N VAL A 85 -7.73 -3.64 5.78
CA VAL A 85 -6.31 -3.39 5.50
C VAL A 85 -6.08 -3.44 4.00
N VAL A 86 -5.39 -2.43 3.47
CA VAL A 86 -4.92 -2.43 2.09
C VAL A 86 -3.57 -3.12 2.04
N ASP A 87 -3.51 -4.27 1.39
CA ASP A 87 -2.26 -4.99 1.12
C ASP A 87 -1.65 -4.50 -0.20
N LEU A 88 -0.57 -3.74 -0.09
CA LEU A 88 0.17 -3.18 -1.22
C LEU A 88 1.09 -4.21 -1.88
N ARG A 89 1.29 -5.39 -1.28
CA ARG A 89 2.19 -6.47 -1.74
C ARG A 89 3.64 -6.04 -1.98
N GLY A 90 4.02 -4.90 -1.42
CA GLY A 90 5.31 -4.23 -1.61
C GLY A 90 5.25 -2.81 -1.07
N ARG A 91 6.41 -2.19 -0.79
CA ARG A 91 6.43 -0.78 -0.40
C ARG A 91 6.14 0.11 -1.62
N PRO A 92 5.27 1.13 -1.48
CA PRO A 92 5.15 2.18 -2.48
C PRO A 92 6.46 2.99 -2.48
N TRP A 93 7.26 2.81 -3.54
CA TRP A 93 8.55 3.46 -3.86
C TRP A 93 9.53 3.74 -2.71
#